data_AF-A0A261GGF5-F1
#
_entry.id   AF-A0A261GGF5-F1
#
_cell.length_a   1.000
_cell.length_b   1.000
_cell.length_c   1.000
_cell.angle_alpha   90.00
_cell.angle_beta   90.00
_cell.angle_gamma   90.00
#
_symmetry.space_group_name_H-M   'P 1'
#
loop_
_entity.id
_entity.type
_entity.pdbx_description
1 polymer ?
#
loop_
_entity_poly.entity_id
_entity_poly.type
_entity_poly.pdbx_seq_one_letter_code
_entity_poly.pdbx_strand_id
1 'polypeptide(L)'
;MENLPLLKVEPVDFKRALTVVNRSKRFVISVPNLPDGGEPLVYPESSERAGQLMTKGSQGKPDRGVVFFNGKDNAWQSVKGGGADTILVNDVSTHQANLLLQKYRELGAGVQLLGLAEIKKLLSYAANELGIVDFYNKQRVSVERDMVVIDASNPFFMEVNSSVLHKAIYVPDGFAFDGPVKQVFPNGAVIVNKGKYSWGVDSAVFLRSYRALVGRRERLLGSVEREFGLSGRTKRVWI
;
A
#
# COMPACT_ATOMS: atom_id res chain seq x y z
N MET A 1 15.05 -14.01 9.23
CA MET A 1 15.11 -12.58 8.88
C MET A 1 16.13 -11.94 9.81
N GLU A 2 17.14 -11.26 9.27
CA GLU A 2 18.09 -10.50 10.08
C GLU A 2 17.34 -9.43 10.89
N ASN A 3 17.76 -9.20 12.15
CA ASN A 3 17.23 -8.14 12.99
C ASN A 3 17.65 -6.78 12.42
N LEU A 4 16.91 -6.29 11.41
CA LEU A 4 17.13 -4.96 10.86
C LEU A 4 16.89 -3.90 11.94
N PRO A 5 17.73 -2.85 11.99
CA PRO A 5 17.56 -1.78 12.96
C PRO A 5 16.21 -1.06 12.77
N LEU A 6 15.57 -0.70 13.89
CA LEU A 6 14.33 0.07 13.87
C LEU A 6 14.64 1.54 13.55
N LEU A 7 14.13 2.03 12.42
CA LEU A 7 14.25 3.43 12.03
C LEU A 7 13.33 4.29 12.90
N LYS A 8 13.92 5.14 13.74
CA LYS A 8 13.21 6.26 14.37
C LYS A 8 13.06 7.39 13.37
N VAL A 9 11.83 7.82 13.07
CA VAL A 9 11.61 8.96 12.16
C VAL A 9 12.07 10.26 12.77
N GLU A 10 11.83 10.49 14.06
CA GLU A 10 12.47 11.61 14.76
C GLU A 10 13.98 11.31 14.95
N PRO A 11 14.89 12.28 14.77
CA PRO A 11 14.69 13.72 14.53
C PRO A 11 14.81 14.13 13.04
N VAL A 12 14.25 13.39 12.08
CA VAL A 12 14.33 13.76 10.64
C VAL A 12 13.80 15.18 10.43
N ASP A 13 14.67 16.04 9.92
CA ASP A 13 14.27 17.36 9.45
C ASP A 13 13.70 17.25 8.01
N PHE A 14 12.37 17.25 7.91
CA PHE A 14 11.68 17.26 6.61
C PHE A 14 11.71 18.64 5.91
N LYS A 15 12.36 19.67 6.46
CA LYS A 15 12.46 21.00 5.81
C LYS A 15 13.17 20.93 4.45
N ARG A 16 14.20 20.10 4.32
CA ARG A 16 14.96 19.90 3.07
C ARG A 16 14.45 18.74 2.20
N ALA A 17 13.46 18.01 2.69
CA ALA A 17 12.89 16.86 2.03
C ALA A 17 12.27 17.20 0.67
N LEU A 18 12.25 16.21 -0.21
CA LEU A 18 11.64 16.35 -1.53
C LEU A 18 10.12 16.50 -1.36
N THR A 19 9.54 17.54 -2.00
CA THR A 19 8.09 17.73 -1.97
C THR A 19 7.46 16.97 -3.13
N VAL A 20 6.49 16.11 -2.82
CA VAL A 20 5.88 15.22 -3.80
C VAL A 20 4.37 15.11 -3.66
N VAL A 21 3.71 14.72 -4.74
CA VAL A 21 2.31 14.28 -4.76
C VAL A 21 2.23 12.83 -5.22
N ASN A 22 1.21 12.11 -4.76
CA ASN A 22 1.00 10.70 -5.10
C ASN A 22 0.14 10.58 -6.37
N ARG A 23 0.63 9.86 -7.37
CA ARG A 23 -0.02 9.52 -8.65
C ARG A 23 0.07 8.01 -8.91
N SER A 24 0.05 7.21 -7.85
CA SER A 24 0.05 5.75 -7.99
C SER A 24 -1.19 5.28 -8.74
N LYS A 25 -0.97 4.35 -9.66
CA LYS A 25 -2.02 3.63 -10.38
C LYS A 25 -2.31 2.33 -9.65
N ARG A 26 -3.59 2.04 -9.47
CA ARG A 26 -4.06 0.98 -8.59
C ARG A 26 -5.23 0.25 -9.22
N PHE A 27 -5.30 -1.05 -8.99
CA PHE A 27 -6.51 -1.82 -9.20
C PHE A 27 -7.25 -1.93 -7.86
N VAL A 28 -8.51 -1.47 -7.83
CA VAL A 28 -9.31 -1.40 -6.61
C VAL A 28 -10.23 -2.60 -6.50
N ILE A 29 -10.06 -3.39 -5.45
CA ILE A 29 -10.94 -4.52 -5.12
C ILE A 29 -11.89 -4.06 -4.01
N SER A 30 -13.16 -3.85 -4.33
CA SER A 30 -14.17 -3.56 -3.31
C SER A 30 -14.48 -4.82 -2.50
N VAL A 31 -14.48 -4.70 -1.18
CA VAL A 31 -14.91 -5.79 -0.29
C VAL A 31 -16.40 -5.59 -0.01
N PRO A 32 -17.27 -6.51 -0.44
CA PRO A 32 -18.70 -6.39 -0.18
C PRO A 32 -19.03 -6.68 1.29
N ASN A 33 -20.31 -6.66 1.63
CA ASN A 33 -20.78 -7.34 2.83
C ASN A 33 -20.55 -8.84 2.66
N LEU A 34 -19.55 -9.36 3.37
CA LEU A 34 -19.22 -10.78 3.32
C LEU A 34 -20.18 -11.58 4.19
N PRO A 35 -20.57 -12.81 3.80
CA PRO A 35 -21.27 -13.74 4.69
C PRO A 35 -20.52 -13.89 6.01
N ASP A 36 -21.24 -13.79 7.12
CA ASP A 36 -20.71 -13.78 8.50
C ASP A 36 -19.60 -12.74 8.75
N GLY A 37 -19.50 -11.71 7.90
CA GLY A 37 -18.45 -10.70 7.93
C GLY A 37 -17.08 -11.18 7.43
N GLY A 38 -16.92 -12.41 6.96
CA GLY A 38 -15.64 -12.95 6.47
C GLY A 38 -14.83 -13.73 7.53
N GLU A 39 -13.50 -13.76 7.40
CA GLU A 39 -12.61 -14.45 8.35
C GLU A 39 -12.22 -13.56 9.55
N PRO A 40 -11.86 -14.13 10.72
CA PRO A 40 -11.35 -13.36 11.84
C PRO A 40 -10.09 -12.55 11.47
N LEU A 41 -10.06 -11.26 11.81
CA LEU A 41 -8.92 -10.38 11.54
C LEU A 41 -7.83 -10.55 12.60
N VAL A 42 -7.15 -11.69 12.54
CA VAL A 42 -6.03 -12.07 13.39
C VAL A 42 -4.79 -12.34 12.55
N TYR A 43 -3.61 -12.10 13.12
CA TYR A 43 -2.37 -12.45 12.45
C TYR A 43 -2.26 -13.97 12.25
N PRO A 44 -1.85 -14.44 11.06
CA PRO A 44 -1.76 -15.86 10.75
C PRO A 44 -0.57 -16.52 11.46
N GLU A 45 -0.56 -17.86 11.49
CA GLU A 45 0.47 -18.67 12.17
C GLU A 45 1.89 -18.41 11.66
N SER A 46 2.05 -17.99 10.40
CA SER A 46 3.34 -17.65 9.80
C SER A 46 3.89 -16.28 10.23
N SER A 47 3.17 -15.52 11.07
CA SER A 47 3.59 -14.22 11.60
C SER A 47 4.19 -14.34 13.00
N GLU A 48 5.18 -13.50 13.33
CA GLU A 48 5.68 -13.32 14.71
C GLU A 48 4.57 -12.93 15.71
N ARG A 49 3.46 -12.38 15.20
CA ARG A 49 2.31 -11.94 15.98
C ARG A 49 1.13 -12.91 15.91
N ALA A 50 1.35 -14.16 15.51
CA ALA A 50 0.32 -15.18 15.33
C ALA A 50 -0.75 -15.16 16.44
N GLY A 51 -2.02 -15.19 16.04
CA GLY A 51 -3.17 -15.16 16.95
C GLY A 51 -3.51 -13.80 17.56
N GLN A 52 -2.63 -12.80 17.47
CA GLN A 52 -2.96 -11.45 17.94
C GLN A 52 -3.99 -10.78 17.02
N LEU A 53 -4.81 -9.91 17.59
CA LEU A 53 -5.80 -9.12 16.84
C LEU A 53 -5.08 -8.10 15.93
N MET A 54 -5.49 -8.03 14.65
CA MET A 54 -4.98 -7.02 13.71
C MET A 54 -5.68 -5.67 13.90
N THR A 55 -6.94 -5.70 14.33
CA THR A 55 -7.72 -4.53 14.74
C THR A 55 -8.32 -4.80 16.11
N LYS A 56 -8.34 -3.79 16.99
CA LYS A 56 -9.04 -3.91 18.28
C LYS A 56 -10.55 -3.82 18.01
N GLY A 57 -11.18 -4.97 17.78
CA GLY A 57 -12.63 -5.08 17.65
C GLY A 57 -13.34 -4.78 18.96
N SER A 58 -14.68 -4.77 18.92
CA SER A 58 -15.51 -4.49 20.09
C SER A 58 -15.36 -5.59 21.14
N GLN A 59 -15.26 -5.21 22.43
CA GLN A 59 -15.23 -6.16 23.57
C GLN A 59 -14.11 -7.22 23.51
N GLY A 60 -12.98 -6.93 22.85
CA GLY A 60 -11.84 -7.85 22.78
C GLY A 60 -12.00 -9.02 21.81
N LYS A 61 -13.08 -9.05 21.01
CA LYS A 61 -13.24 -10.00 19.91
C LYS A 61 -12.60 -9.47 18.62
N PRO A 62 -12.08 -10.33 17.74
CA PRO A 62 -11.62 -9.90 16.42
C PRO A 62 -12.79 -9.35 15.60
N ASP A 63 -12.55 -8.25 14.89
CA ASP A 63 -13.37 -7.89 13.73
C ASP A 63 -13.24 -9.00 12.66
N ARG A 64 -14.12 -8.97 11.64
CA ARG A 64 -14.12 -9.96 10.55
C ARG A 64 -13.96 -9.29 9.18
N GLY A 65 -13.33 -10.00 8.25
CA GLY A 65 -13.17 -9.53 6.88
C GLY A 65 -12.21 -10.38 6.06
N VAL A 66 -11.16 -9.75 5.54
CA VAL A 66 -10.12 -10.41 4.72
C VAL A 66 -8.75 -10.08 5.32
N VAL A 67 -7.92 -11.11 5.54
CA VAL A 67 -6.51 -10.99 5.90
C VAL A 67 -5.66 -11.29 4.67
N PHE A 68 -4.66 -10.45 4.41
CA PHE A 68 -3.77 -10.59 3.26
C PHE A 68 -2.35 -10.08 3.57
N PHE A 69 -1.38 -10.52 2.78
CA PHE A 69 0.03 -10.19 2.97
C PHE A 69 0.51 -9.23 1.88
N ASN A 70 1.07 -8.09 2.26
CA ASN A 70 1.81 -7.23 1.36
C ASN A 70 3.28 -7.70 1.32
N GLY A 71 3.70 -8.24 0.18
CA GLY A 71 5.07 -8.73 0.00
C GLY A 71 6.09 -7.62 -0.30
N LYS A 72 5.65 -6.39 -0.56
CA LYS A 72 6.53 -5.25 -0.85
C LYS A 72 7.15 -4.66 0.42
N ASP A 73 6.39 -4.60 1.51
CA ASP A 73 6.86 -4.14 2.82
C ASP A 73 6.89 -5.24 3.90
N ASN A 74 6.59 -6.48 3.49
CA ASN A 74 6.54 -7.68 4.33
C ASN A 74 5.55 -7.58 5.50
N ALA A 75 4.41 -6.91 5.28
CA ALA A 75 3.41 -6.70 6.31
C ALA A 75 2.11 -7.46 6.07
N TRP A 76 1.61 -8.13 7.12
CA TRP A 76 0.23 -8.61 7.15
C TRP A 76 -0.74 -7.45 7.38
N GLN A 77 -1.76 -7.37 6.53
CA GLN A 77 -2.80 -6.34 6.56
C GLN A 77 -4.21 -6.97 6.54
N SER A 78 -5.23 -6.15 6.83
CA SER A 78 -6.61 -6.60 6.83
C SER A 78 -7.60 -5.49 6.44
N VAL A 79 -8.78 -5.91 6.00
CA VAL A 79 -9.95 -5.09 5.66
C VAL A 79 -11.18 -5.69 6.30
N LYS A 80 -12.16 -4.88 6.70
CA LYS A 80 -13.43 -5.36 7.27
C LYS A 80 -14.36 -5.83 6.16
N GLY A 81 -15.07 -6.93 6.40
CA GLY A 81 -16.05 -7.52 5.48
C GLY A 81 -17.43 -6.83 5.49
N GLY A 82 -17.50 -5.55 5.87
CA GLY A 82 -18.75 -4.81 6.07
C GLY A 82 -19.08 -3.83 4.94
N GLY A 83 -18.57 -4.05 3.72
CA GLY A 83 -18.93 -3.23 2.54
C GLY A 83 -18.24 -1.86 2.42
N ALA A 84 -17.57 -1.39 3.49
CA ALA A 84 -16.99 -0.05 3.56
C ALA A 84 -15.49 0.00 3.21
N ASP A 85 -14.83 -1.16 3.09
CA ASP A 85 -13.39 -1.26 2.87
C ASP A 85 -13.05 -1.78 1.47
N THR A 86 -11.84 -1.48 1.03
CA THR A 86 -11.28 -1.90 -0.26
C THR A 86 -9.86 -2.41 -0.05
N ILE A 87 -9.45 -3.34 -0.91
CA ILE A 87 -8.05 -3.75 -1.06
C ILE A 87 -7.53 -3.08 -2.32
N LEU A 88 -6.42 -2.37 -2.18
CA LEU A 88 -5.73 -1.71 -3.28
C LEU A 88 -4.58 -2.59 -3.72
N VAL A 89 -4.60 -3.02 -4.98
CA VAL A 89 -3.43 -3.57 -5.65
C VAL A 89 -2.68 -2.39 -6.26
N ASN A 90 -1.53 -2.07 -5.71
CA ASN A 90 -0.76 -0.88 -6.06
C ASN A 90 0.29 -1.18 -7.15
N ASP A 91 0.81 -0.12 -7.77
CA ASP A 91 1.87 -0.20 -8.80
C ASP A 91 1.49 -1.10 -9.99
N VAL A 92 0.27 -0.92 -10.48
CA VAL A 92 -0.32 -1.74 -11.54
C VAL A 92 -0.17 -1.05 -12.90
N SER A 93 0.35 -1.77 -13.88
CA SER A 93 0.34 -1.35 -15.30
C SER A 93 -1.03 -1.57 -15.94
N THR A 94 -1.34 -0.89 -17.05
CA THR A 94 -2.61 -1.10 -17.78
C THR A 94 -2.80 -2.56 -18.19
N HIS A 95 -1.74 -3.24 -18.65
CA HIS A 95 -1.81 -4.65 -19.03
C HIS A 95 -2.19 -5.54 -17.83
N GLN A 96 -1.51 -5.37 -16.70
CA GLN A 96 -1.83 -6.10 -15.46
C GLN A 96 -3.25 -5.78 -14.96
N ALA A 97 -3.69 -4.52 -15.03
CA ALA A 97 -5.04 -4.14 -14.64
C ALA A 97 -6.11 -4.85 -15.47
N ASN A 98 -5.86 -5.05 -16.77
CA ASN A 98 -6.77 -5.76 -17.65
C ASN A 98 -6.79 -7.27 -17.38
N LEU A 99 -5.65 -7.88 -17.08
CA LEU A 99 -5.58 -9.27 -16.62
C LEU A 99 -6.30 -9.47 -15.28
N LEU A 100 -6.14 -8.53 -14.34
CA LEU A 100 -6.89 -8.53 -13.08
C LEU A 100 -8.39 -8.39 -13.30
N LEU A 101 -8.83 -7.52 -14.22
CA LEU A 101 -10.24 -7.38 -14.58
C LEU A 101 -10.80 -8.66 -15.20
N GLN A 102 -10.06 -9.29 -16.12
CA GLN A 102 -10.45 -10.57 -16.69
C GLN A 102 -10.61 -11.60 -15.58
N LYS A 103 -9.62 -11.73 -14.70
CA LYS A 103 -9.68 -12.69 -13.60
C LYS A 103 -10.82 -12.42 -12.62
N TYR A 104 -11.05 -11.15 -12.32
CA TYR A 104 -12.18 -10.71 -11.51
C TYR A 104 -13.51 -11.17 -12.11
N ARG A 105 -13.70 -10.98 -13.42
CA ARG A 105 -14.92 -11.40 -14.13
C ARG A 105 -15.09 -12.93 -14.15
N GLU A 106 -14.01 -13.67 -14.38
CA GLU A 106 -14.01 -15.14 -14.31
C GLU A 106 -14.44 -15.65 -12.93
N LEU A 107 -13.87 -15.06 -11.86
CA LEU A 107 -14.18 -15.45 -10.48
C LEU A 107 -15.60 -15.04 -10.04
N GLY A 108 -16.11 -13.93 -10.58
CA GLY A 108 -17.45 -13.45 -10.26
C GLY A 108 -18.57 -14.26 -10.89
N ALA A 109 -18.30 -15.07 -11.93
CA ALA A 109 -19.29 -15.91 -12.62
C ALA A 109 -20.60 -15.16 -13.00
N GLY A 110 -20.51 -13.85 -13.30
CA GLY A 110 -21.67 -12.99 -13.60
C GLY A 110 -22.35 -12.32 -12.39
N VAL A 111 -21.93 -12.63 -11.17
CA VAL A 111 -22.31 -11.93 -9.94
C VAL A 111 -21.49 -10.64 -9.81
N GLN A 112 -22.12 -9.57 -9.32
CA GLN A 112 -21.56 -8.22 -9.33
C GLN A 112 -20.38 -8.01 -8.35
N LEU A 113 -20.21 -8.86 -7.33
CA LEU A 113 -19.20 -8.70 -6.25
C LEU A 113 -18.60 -10.05 -5.84
N LEU A 114 -17.29 -10.07 -5.55
CA LEU A 114 -16.55 -11.28 -5.15
C LEU A 114 -16.76 -11.62 -3.67
N GLY A 115 -16.91 -12.91 -3.36
CA GLY A 115 -16.87 -13.43 -1.98
C GLY A 115 -15.45 -13.51 -1.42
N LEU A 116 -15.33 -13.91 -0.15
CA LEU A 116 -14.03 -14.02 0.55
C LEU A 116 -13.05 -14.93 -0.20
N ALA A 117 -13.51 -16.11 -0.61
CA ALA A 117 -12.67 -17.09 -1.30
C ALA A 117 -12.19 -16.56 -2.66
N GLU A 118 -13.08 -15.89 -3.40
CA GLU A 118 -12.77 -15.29 -4.70
C GLU A 118 -11.81 -14.11 -4.56
N ILE A 119 -11.97 -13.25 -3.54
CA ILE A 119 -11.03 -12.17 -3.25
C ILE A 119 -9.63 -12.75 -3.00
N LYS A 120 -9.51 -13.79 -2.16
CA LYS A 120 -8.20 -14.42 -1.87
C LYS A 120 -7.61 -15.10 -3.11
N LYS A 121 -8.45 -15.72 -3.97
CA LYS A 121 -8.01 -16.25 -5.27
C LYS A 121 -7.50 -15.15 -6.20
N LEU A 122 -8.15 -13.99 -6.25
CA LEU A 122 -7.72 -12.86 -7.07
C LEU A 122 -6.39 -12.28 -6.57
N LEU A 123 -6.21 -12.13 -5.25
CA LEU A 123 -4.93 -11.69 -4.66
C LEU A 123 -3.81 -12.71 -4.92
N SER A 124 -4.11 -14.00 -4.81
CA SER A 124 -3.18 -15.08 -5.14
C SER A 124 -2.76 -15.03 -6.62
N TYR A 125 -3.72 -14.82 -7.52
CA TYR A 125 -3.44 -14.62 -8.95
C TYR A 125 -2.55 -13.39 -9.19
N ALA A 126 -2.87 -12.26 -8.56
CA ALA A 126 -2.05 -11.05 -8.65
C ALA A 126 -0.59 -11.31 -8.22
N ALA A 127 -0.40 -11.99 -7.09
CA ALA A 127 0.93 -12.28 -6.56
C ALA A 127 1.70 -13.31 -7.40
N ASN A 128 1.09 -14.46 -7.69
CA ASN A 128 1.79 -15.62 -8.24
C ASN A 128 1.91 -15.58 -9.77
N GLU A 129 0.90 -15.03 -10.46
CA GLU A 129 0.87 -15.02 -11.93
C GLU A 129 1.32 -13.67 -12.50
N LEU A 130 1.03 -12.56 -11.81
CA LEU A 130 1.36 -11.21 -12.29
C LEU A 130 2.57 -10.58 -11.58
N GLY A 131 3.10 -11.22 -10.53
CA GLY A 131 4.21 -10.72 -9.73
C GLY A 131 3.87 -9.47 -8.89
N ILE A 132 2.58 -9.17 -8.68
CA ILE A 132 2.13 -8.00 -7.96
C ILE A 132 1.90 -8.37 -6.49
N VAL A 133 2.76 -7.87 -5.62
CA VAL A 133 2.71 -8.18 -4.17
C VAL A 133 2.45 -6.96 -3.30
N ASP A 134 2.19 -5.80 -3.92
CA ASP A 134 2.00 -4.53 -3.23
C ASP A 134 0.51 -4.26 -2.96
N PHE A 135 0.03 -4.68 -1.78
CA PHE A 135 -1.39 -4.60 -1.40
C PHE A 135 -1.62 -3.71 -0.18
N TYR A 136 -2.67 -2.89 -0.20
CA TYR A 136 -3.01 -2.05 0.96
C TYR A 136 -4.50 -2.00 1.25
N ASN A 137 -4.85 -1.86 2.52
CA ASN A 137 -6.23 -1.54 2.89
C ASN A 137 -6.53 -0.05 2.71
N LYS A 138 -7.72 0.29 2.20
CA LYS A 138 -8.23 1.67 2.18
C LYS A 138 -9.75 1.67 2.31
N GLN A 139 -10.30 2.64 3.02
CA GLN A 139 -11.75 2.83 3.06
C GLN A 139 -12.28 3.26 1.69
N ARG A 140 -13.42 2.70 1.29
CA ARG A 140 -14.10 3.00 0.02
C ARG A 140 -14.35 4.49 -0.18
N VAL A 141 -14.85 5.18 0.85
CA VAL A 141 -15.09 6.64 0.80
C VAL A 141 -13.82 7.44 0.52
N SER A 142 -12.66 6.94 0.96
CA SER A 142 -11.37 7.59 0.67
C SER A 142 -10.84 7.24 -0.73
N VAL A 143 -11.26 6.13 -1.32
CA VAL A 143 -11.00 5.84 -2.74
C VAL A 143 -11.82 6.79 -3.60
N GLU A 144 -13.14 6.87 -3.36
CA GLU A 144 -14.07 7.73 -4.09
C GLU A 144 -13.69 9.22 -4.04
N ARG A 145 -13.18 9.68 -2.89
CA ARG A 145 -12.71 11.07 -2.73
C ARG A 145 -11.39 11.34 -3.44
N ASP A 146 -10.42 10.42 -3.35
CA ASP A 146 -9.01 10.72 -3.69
C ASP A 146 -8.57 10.16 -5.04
N MET A 147 -9.38 9.33 -5.70
CA MET A 147 -8.97 8.56 -6.87
C MET A 147 -9.96 8.73 -8.03
N VAL A 148 -9.44 8.63 -9.24
CA VAL A 148 -10.23 8.72 -10.47
C VAL A 148 -9.99 7.51 -11.35
N VAL A 149 -11.03 7.06 -12.05
CA VAL A 149 -10.90 6.02 -13.08
C VAL A 149 -10.06 6.58 -14.23
N ILE A 150 -9.04 5.84 -14.64
CA ILE A 150 -8.14 6.24 -15.75
C ILE A 150 -8.39 5.47 -17.04
N ASP A 151 -9.20 4.41 -16.99
CA ASP A 151 -9.63 3.64 -18.16
C ASP A 151 -11.12 3.30 -18.03
N ALA A 152 -11.95 3.87 -18.91
CA ALA A 152 -13.39 3.65 -18.87
C ALA A 152 -13.80 2.19 -19.13
N SER A 153 -12.96 1.41 -19.82
CA SER A 153 -13.20 -0.03 -20.03
C SER A 153 -12.87 -0.88 -18.79
N ASN A 154 -12.13 -0.30 -17.83
CA ASN A 154 -11.71 -0.94 -16.59
C ASN A 154 -11.99 -0.02 -15.38
N PRO A 155 -13.22 -0.02 -14.85
CA PRO A 155 -13.61 0.90 -13.77
C PRO A 155 -12.87 0.65 -12.45
N PHE A 156 -12.17 -0.47 -12.31
CA PHE A 156 -11.36 -0.79 -11.14
C PHE A 156 -9.94 -0.22 -11.25
N PHE A 157 -9.52 0.21 -12.44
CA PHE A 157 -8.20 0.78 -12.66
C PHE A 157 -8.24 2.31 -12.49
N MET A 158 -7.61 2.74 -11.40
CA MET A 158 -7.73 4.11 -10.92
C MET A 158 -6.36 4.72 -10.60
N GLU A 159 -6.26 6.04 -10.68
CA GLU A 159 -5.09 6.81 -10.27
C GLU A 159 -5.42 7.72 -9.10
N VAL A 160 -4.47 7.92 -8.19
CA VAL A 160 -4.59 8.91 -7.12
C VAL A 160 -4.58 10.33 -7.70
N ASN A 161 -5.67 11.07 -7.51
CA ASN A 161 -5.86 12.45 -7.96
C ASN A 161 -5.85 13.47 -6.81
N SER A 162 -5.34 13.09 -5.64
CA SER A 162 -5.27 13.99 -4.49
C SER A 162 -4.19 15.08 -4.70
N SER A 163 -4.51 16.33 -4.36
CA SER A 163 -3.57 17.45 -4.35
C SER A 163 -2.73 17.53 -3.06
N VAL A 164 -2.89 16.57 -2.14
CA VAL A 164 -2.19 16.53 -0.87
C VAL A 164 -0.68 16.43 -1.09
N LEU A 165 0.04 17.37 -0.50
CA LEU A 165 1.49 17.42 -0.52
C LEU A 165 2.10 16.50 0.53
N HIS A 166 3.18 15.84 0.15
CA HIS A 166 3.98 14.98 1.00
C HIS A 166 5.43 15.44 0.98
N LYS A 167 6.18 15.04 2.00
CA LYS A 167 7.64 15.20 2.09
C LYS A 167 8.30 13.83 2.04
N ALA A 168 9.36 13.69 1.26
CA ALA A 168 10.06 12.42 1.08
C ALA A 168 11.55 12.56 1.39
N ILE A 169 12.07 11.58 2.12
CA ILE A 169 13.51 11.39 2.35
C ILE A 169 13.91 9.95 1.99
N TYR A 170 15.17 9.76 1.61
CA TYR A 170 15.69 8.43 1.31
C TYR A 170 16.48 7.87 2.50
N VAL A 171 16.29 6.59 2.79
CA VAL A 171 17.06 5.82 3.77
C VAL A 171 17.78 4.72 2.99
N PRO A 172 19.11 4.82 2.81
CA PRO A 172 19.86 3.88 1.98
C PRO A 172 20.17 2.57 2.70
N ASP A 173 20.18 2.58 4.03
CA ASP A 173 20.48 1.39 4.85
C ASP A 173 19.23 0.53 5.01
N GLY A 174 19.39 -0.78 5.19
CA GLY A 174 18.28 -1.66 5.53
C GLY A 174 17.66 -1.31 6.89
N PHE A 175 16.34 -1.30 7.00
CA PHE A 175 15.63 -0.96 8.24
C PHE A 175 14.28 -1.66 8.41
N ALA A 176 13.85 -1.76 9.65
CA ALA A 176 12.46 -1.95 10.01
C ALA A 176 11.82 -0.61 10.40
N PHE A 177 10.53 -0.43 10.15
CA PHE A 177 9.79 0.78 10.51
C PHE A 177 8.45 0.45 11.15
N ASP A 178 8.26 0.91 12.39
CA ASP A 178 7.02 0.73 13.14
C ASP A 178 6.04 1.86 12.82
N GLY A 179 5.44 1.79 11.63
CA GLY A 179 4.31 2.62 11.23
C GLY A 179 2.98 2.06 11.75
N PRO A 180 1.86 2.34 11.06
CA PRO A 180 0.58 1.68 11.31
C PRO A 180 0.65 0.15 11.25
N VAL A 181 1.60 -0.37 10.45
CA VAL A 181 2.04 -1.76 10.42
C VAL A 181 3.57 -1.79 10.53
N LYS A 182 4.14 -2.89 11.02
CA LYS A 182 5.58 -3.14 11.00
C LYS A 182 6.00 -3.41 9.55
N GLN A 183 6.80 -2.51 8.98
CA GLN A 183 7.31 -2.59 7.62
C GLN A 183 8.79 -2.95 7.64
N VAL A 184 9.26 -3.73 6.66
CA VAL A 184 10.65 -4.20 6.59
C VAL A 184 11.24 -3.93 5.20
N PHE A 185 12.33 -3.18 5.16
CA PHE A 185 13.03 -2.77 3.93
C PHE A 185 14.51 -3.14 4.01
N PRO A 186 14.92 -4.33 3.57
CA PRO A 186 16.30 -4.80 3.70
C PRO A 186 17.30 -4.00 2.85
N ASN A 187 16.85 -3.37 1.77
CA ASN A 187 17.69 -2.63 0.82
C ASN A 187 17.49 -1.11 0.91
N GLY A 188 16.96 -0.63 2.04
CA GLY A 188 16.54 0.76 2.19
C GLY A 188 15.25 1.08 1.44
N ALA A 189 14.76 2.30 1.64
CA ALA A 189 13.47 2.75 1.11
C ALA A 189 13.34 4.28 1.20
N VAL A 190 12.22 4.80 0.70
CA VAL A 190 11.84 6.20 0.88
C VAL A 190 10.85 6.29 2.04
N ILE A 191 11.10 7.19 3.00
CA ILE A 191 10.10 7.57 4.00
C ILE A 191 9.30 8.74 3.46
N VAL A 192 8.00 8.56 3.37
CA VAL A 192 7.04 9.58 2.98
C VAL A 192 6.33 10.09 4.23
N ASN A 193 6.23 11.41 4.35
CA ASN A 193 5.63 12.11 5.47
C ASN A 193 4.47 13.01 5.01
N LYS A 194 3.41 13.01 5.81
CA LYS A 194 2.26 13.91 5.74
C LYS A 194 2.00 14.48 7.15
N GLY A 195 2.81 15.47 7.55
CA GLY A 195 2.70 16.09 8.87
C GLY A 195 3.06 15.11 9.98
N LYS A 196 2.08 14.69 10.79
CA LYS A 196 2.30 13.75 11.90
C LYS A 196 2.39 12.27 11.50
N TYR A 197 2.14 11.95 10.23
CA TYR A 197 2.13 10.57 9.74
C TYR A 197 3.32 10.32 8.82
N SER A 198 3.98 9.18 8.99
CA SER A 198 5.04 8.72 8.10
C SER A 198 4.88 7.24 7.78
N TRP A 199 5.30 6.82 6.60
CA TRP A 199 5.33 5.42 6.17
C TRP A 199 6.48 5.18 5.21
N GLY A 200 6.95 3.94 5.16
CA GLY A 200 7.95 3.50 4.20
C GLY A 200 7.31 3.14 2.86
N VAL A 201 8.04 3.43 1.78
CA VAL A 201 7.71 3.05 0.40
C VAL A 201 9.00 2.55 -0.25
N ASP A 202 8.94 1.39 -0.87
CA ASP A 202 10.05 0.90 -1.70
C ASP A 202 10.48 1.94 -2.74
N SER A 203 11.79 2.09 -2.91
CA SER A 203 12.35 3.16 -3.75
C SER A 203 11.87 3.10 -5.20
N ALA A 204 11.80 1.92 -5.80
CA ALA A 204 11.36 1.78 -7.19
C ALA A 204 9.86 2.10 -7.34
N VAL A 205 9.04 1.66 -6.39
CA VAL A 205 7.62 2.02 -6.33
C VAL A 205 7.45 3.53 -6.15
N PHE A 206 8.22 4.15 -5.26
CA PHE A 206 8.17 5.59 -5.01
C PHE A 206 8.45 6.39 -6.30
N LEU A 207 9.51 6.06 -7.02
CA LEU A 207 9.88 6.77 -8.25
C LEU A 207 8.80 6.66 -9.35
N ARG A 208 8.13 5.50 -9.47
CA ARG A 208 7.01 5.33 -10.41
C ARG A 208 5.73 6.03 -9.96
N SER A 209 5.45 6.00 -8.67
CA SER A 209 4.16 6.37 -8.08
C SER A 209 4.04 7.84 -7.68
N TYR A 210 5.14 8.54 -7.46
CA TYR A 210 5.12 9.94 -7.00
C TYR A 210 5.58 10.90 -8.09
N ARG A 211 5.21 12.17 -7.94
CA ARG A 211 5.69 13.28 -8.76
C ARG A 211 6.31 14.33 -7.86
N ALA A 212 7.49 14.82 -8.23
CA ALA A 212 8.06 16.00 -7.59
C ALA A 212 7.26 17.24 -7.98
N LEU A 213 7.13 18.18 -7.05
CA LEU A 213 6.65 19.52 -7.36
C LEU A 213 7.82 20.48 -7.56
N VAL A 214 7.86 21.09 -8.74
CA VAL A 214 8.78 22.18 -9.07
C VAL A 214 7.94 23.43 -9.33
N GLY A 215 7.92 24.35 -8.36
CA GLY A 215 6.94 25.43 -8.34
C GLY A 215 5.53 24.87 -8.20
N ARG A 216 4.69 25.08 -9.23
CA ARG A 216 3.30 24.55 -9.30
C ARG A 216 3.13 23.41 -10.31
N ARG A 217 4.22 22.86 -10.85
CA ARG A 217 4.16 21.80 -11.88
C ARG A 217 4.65 20.48 -11.32
N GLU A 218 3.96 19.41 -11.70
CA GLU A 218 4.36 18.04 -11.43
C GLU A 218 5.45 17.60 -12.41
N ARG A 219 6.43 16.87 -11.88
CA ARG A 219 7.53 16.28 -12.65
C ARG A 219 7.70 14.82 -12.27
N LEU A 220 7.92 13.97 -13.29
CA LEU A 220 8.35 12.59 -13.09
C LEU A 220 9.67 12.54 -12.30
N LEU A 221 9.74 11.60 -11.35
CA LEU A 221 10.97 11.35 -10.61
C LEU A 221 11.94 10.55 -11.48
N GLY A 222 13.24 10.85 -11.33
CA GLY A 222 14.33 10.14 -11.99
C GLY A 222 14.82 8.95 -11.16
N SER A 223 16.14 8.86 -10.95
CA SER A 223 16.74 7.86 -10.06
C SER A 223 16.84 8.36 -8.61
N VAL A 224 17.09 7.45 -7.67
CA VAL A 224 17.28 7.80 -6.26
C VAL A 224 18.44 8.81 -6.10
N GLU A 225 19.55 8.58 -6.79
CA GLU A 225 20.74 9.43 -6.73
C GLU A 225 20.42 10.85 -7.21
N ARG A 226 19.65 10.98 -8.29
CA ARG A 226 19.26 12.28 -8.83
C ARG A 226 18.33 13.04 -7.88
N GLU A 227 17.38 12.35 -7.27
CA GLU A 227 16.34 13.00 -6.46
C GLU A 227 16.78 13.32 -5.03
N PHE A 228 17.64 12.45 -4.47
CA PHE A 228 18.07 12.49 -3.06
C PHE A 228 19.58 12.74 -2.88
N GLY A 229 20.38 12.86 -3.95
CA GLY A 229 21.82 13.15 -3.86
C GLY A 229 22.18 14.55 -3.35
N LEU A 230 21.18 15.42 -3.14
CA LEU A 230 21.37 16.72 -2.50
C LEU A 230 21.45 16.58 -0.97
N SER A 231 22.41 17.27 -0.35
CA SER A 231 22.63 17.24 1.11
C SER A 231 21.34 17.56 1.90
N GLY A 232 20.99 16.69 2.86
CA GLY A 232 19.82 16.85 3.72
C GLY A 232 18.54 16.17 3.23
N ARG A 233 18.62 15.32 2.20
CA ARG A 233 17.51 14.48 1.71
C ARG A 233 17.66 12.99 2.00
N THR A 234 18.74 12.64 2.69
CA THR A 234 19.09 11.26 3.03
C THR A 234 19.22 11.14 4.54
N LYS A 235 18.72 10.06 5.12
CA LYS A 235 18.94 9.69 6.52
C LYS A 235 19.61 8.32 6.58
N ARG A 236 20.68 8.22 7.37
CA ARG A 236 21.31 6.95 7.71
C ARG A 236 20.64 6.34 8.92
N VAL A 237 20.61 5.01 8.99
CA VAL A 237 20.19 4.32 10.22
C VAL A 237 21.42 4.20 11.11
N TRP A 238 21.37 4.83 12.29
CA TRP A 238 22.43 4.69 13.27
C TRP A 238 22.19 3.38 14.04
N ILE A 239 23.20 2.51 14.07
CA ILE A 239 23.25 1.30 14.90
C ILE A 239 23.71 1.70 16.30
#